data_AF-A0A945VSL4-F1
#
_entry.id   AF-A0A945VSL4-F1
#
_cell.length_a   1.000
_cell.length_b   1.000
_cell.length_c   1.000
_cell.angle_alpha   90.00
_cell.angle_beta   90.00
_cell.angle_gamma   90.00
#
_symmetry.space_group_name_H-M   'P 1'
#
loop_
_entity.id
_entity.type
_entity.pdbx_description
1 polymer ?
#
loop_
_entity_poly.entity_id
_entity_poly.type
_entity_poly.pdbx_seq_one_letter_code
_entity_poly.pdbx_strand_id
1 'polypeptide(L)'
;DCPLIDPQICDNIIQIYLESDIDYIHTGLTFAEGLDCEVLSFNVLERSRREASLLSEREHVTQYVHNHPELFKKVTFQNKTDDSKYRFTVDEQEDFLVVKAVIEALYEESIKLYTHEIKNYLDSHPDVFSLNSHIIRNEGLLKSLKDD
;
A
#
# COMPACT_ATOMS: atom_id res chain seq x y z
N ASP A 1 -6.37 -1.52 -6.68
CA ASP A 1 -7.24 -2.27 -5.73
C ASP A 1 -7.45 -1.54 -4.39
N CYS A 2 -6.91 -0.32 -4.18
CA CYS A 2 -7.04 0.45 -2.92
C CYS A 2 -8.15 1.54 -2.91
N PRO A 3 -9.46 1.24 -2.74
CA PRO A 3 -10.52 2.26 -2.76
C PRO A 3 -10.57 3.16 -1.51
N LEU A 4 -9.93 2.75 -0.41
CA LEU A 4 -9.93 3.46 0.87
C LEU A 4 -8.58 4.13 1.19
N ILE A 5 -7.82 4.49 0.15
CA ILE A 5 -6.52 5.15 0.30
C ILE A 5 -6.67 6.43 1.12
N ASP A 6 -5.77 6.64 2.08
CA ASP A 6 -5.76 7.84 2.90
C ASP A 6 -4.89 8.93 2.24
N PRO A 7 -5.50 10.03 1.74
CA PRO A 7 -4.76 11.05 1.03
C PRO A 7 -3.73 11.77 1.91
N GLN A 8 -3.91 11.81 3.24
CA GLN A 8 -2.93 12.43 4.13
C GLN A 8 -1.63 11.62 4.19
N ILE A 9 -1.70 10.29 4.05
CA ILE A 9 -0.51 9.44 3.97
C ILE A 9 0.25 9.73 2.67
N CYS A 10 -0.47 9.84 1.55
CA CYS A 10 0.10 10.23 0.26
C CYS A 10 0.75 11.63 0.30
N ASP A 11 0.06 12.62 0.86
CA ASP A 11 0.61 13.98 0.97
C ASP A 11 1.87 14.02 1.84
N ASN A 12 1.89 13.27 2.95
CA ASN A 12 3.06 13.19 3.83
C ASN A 12 4.27 12.58 3.13
N ILE A 13 4.10 11.47 2.41
CA ILE A 13 5.21 10.79 1.75
C ILE A 13 5.75 11.62 0.57
N ILE A 14 4.86 12.31 -0.15
CA ILE A 14 5.24 13.28 -1.19
C ILE A 14 6.05 14.42 -0.58
N GLN A 15 5.61 14.99 0.54
CA GLN A 15 6.33 16.09 1.19
C GLN A 15 7.74 15.66 1.63
N ILE A 16 7.87 14.49 2.27
CA ILE A 16 9.17 13.95 2.68
C ILE A 16 10.09 13.76 1.46
N TYR A 17 9.55 13.25 0.36
CA TYR A 17 10.29 13.09 -0.89
C TYR A 17 10.80 14.42 -1.44
N LEU A 18 9.95 15.44 -1.47
CA LEU A 18 10.30 16.77 -2.00
C LEU A 18 11.31 17.53 -1.13
N GLU A 19 11.33 17.28 0.18
CA GLU A 19 12.23 17.94 1.13
C GLU A 19 13.58 17.23 1.32
N SER A 20 13.76 16.06 0.71
CA SER A 20 14.91 15.19 0.94
C SER A 20 15.59 14.78 -0.37
N ASP A 21 16.87 14.41 -0.29
CA ASP A 21 17.61 13.82 -1.41
C ASP A 21 17.40 12.30 -1.44
N ILE A 22 16.24 11.87 -1.94
CA ILE A 22 15.76 10.49 -1.97
C ILE A 22 15.40 10.09 -3.42
N ASP A 23 15.75 8.88 -3.84
CA ASP A 23 15.40 8.35 -5.16
C ASP A 23 14.01 7.71 -5.17
N TYR A 24 13.67 7.03 -4.09
CA TYR A 24 12.43 6.28 -3.90
C TYR A 24 12.01 6.24 -2.44
N ILE A 25 10.75 6.52 -2.17
CA ILE A 25 10.14 6.37 -0.85
C ILE A 25 8.84 5.58 -0.95
N HIS A 26 8.57 4.72 0.02
CA HIS A 26 7.32 3.95 0.07
C HIS A 26 6.81 3.79 1.50
N THR A 27 5.52 3.54 1.64
CA THR A 27 4.90 3.12 2.90
C THR A 27 5.40 1.74 3.32
N GLY A 28 5.72 1.57 4.60
CA GLY A 28 6.17 0.31 5.19
C GLY A 28 5.03 -0.62 5.56
N LEU A 29 5.39 -1.83 6.00
CA LEU A 29 4.44 -2.89 6.35
C LEU A 29 3.62 -2.60 7.62
N THR A 30 3.99 -1.58 8.40
CA THR A 30 3.22 -1.13 9.58
C THR A 30 1.92 -0.40 9.21
N PHE A 31 1.72 -0.06 7.93
CA PHE A 31 0.43 0.41 7.42
C PHE A 31 -0.50 -0.76 7.08
N ALA A 32 -1.80 -0.51 7.13
CA ALA A 32 -2.80 -1.43 6.58
C ALA A 32 -2.48 -1.73 5.11
N GLU A 33 -2.76 -2.95 4.67
CA GLU A 33 -2.72 -3.28 3.25
C GLU A 33 -3.81 -2.49 2.52
N GLY A 34 -3.49 -1.90 1.37
CA GLY A 34 -4.37 -0.96 0.69
C GLY A 34 -4.15 0.52 1.07
N LEU A 35 -3.20 0.80 1.98
CA LEU A 35 -2.66 2.14 2.21
C LEU A 35 -1.30 2.35 1.53
N ASP A 36 -0.96 1.48 0.58
CA ASP A 36 0.33 1.46 -0.08
C ASP A 36 0.49 2.71 -0.97
N CYS A 37 1.54 3.49 -0.70
CA CYS A 37 1.89 4.68 -1.48
C CYS A 37 3.39 4.73 -1.72
N GLU A 38 3.76 5.02 -2.97
CA GLU A 38 5.12 5.01 -3.48
C GLU A 38 5.39 6.29 -4.27
N VAL A 39 6.56 6.88 -4.06
CA VAL A 39 7.02 8.07 -4.79
C VAL A 39 8.44 7.81 -5.29
N LEU A 40 8.65 7.97 -6.59
CA LEU A 40 9.94 7.86 -7.26
C LEU A 40 10.06 8.88 -8.38
N SER A 41 11.30 9.24 -8.74
CA SER A 41 11.54 10.09 -9.91
C SER A 41 11.33 9.34 -11.22
N PHE A 42 11.07 10.10 -12.28
CA PHE A 42 11.05 9.54 -13.64
C PHE A 42 12.38 8.86 -14.02
N ASN A 43 13.52 9.39 -13.57
CA ASN A 43 14.83 8.81 -13.86
C ASN A 43 14.98 7.41 -13.23
N VAL A 44 14.46 7.22 -12.02
CA VAL A 44 14.43 5.90 -11.37
C VAL A 44 13.57 4.94 -12.18
N LEU A 45 12.37 5.36 -12.58
CA LEU A 45 11.47 4.53 -13.39
C LEU A 45 12.08 4.17 -14.76
N GLU A 46 12.69 5.13 -15.44
CA GLU A 46 13.36 4.91 -16.74
C GLU A 46 14.51 3.90 -16.60
N ARG A 47 15.33 4.07 -15.55
CA ARG A 47 16.43 3.16 -15.26
C ARG A 47 15.93 1.74 -14.98
N SER A 48 14.94 1.60 -14.07
CA SER A 48 14.33 0.31 -13.74
C SER A 48 13.78 -0.37 -14.99
N ARG A 49 13.05 0.34 -15.85
CA ARG A 49 12.53 -0.21 -17.11
C ARG A 49 13.64 -0.74 -18.02
N ARG A 50 14.77 -0.03 -18.12
CA ARG A 50 15.88 -0.41 -19.01
C ARG A 50 16.68 -1.60 -18.48
N GLU A 51 16.89 -1.64 -17.17
CA GLU A 51 17.85 -2.54 -16.53
C GLU A 51 17.18 -3.79 -15.92
N ALA A 52 15.87 -3.76 -15.63
CA ALA A 52 15.11 -4.89 -15.12
C ALA A 52 15.15 -6.10 -16.07
N SER A 53 15.54 -7.24 -15.51
CA SER A 53 15.69 -8.50 -16.25
C SER A 53 14.74 -9.59 -15.77
N LEU A 54 14.29 -9.52 -14.51
CA LEU A 54 13.32 -10.44 -13.94
C LEU A 54 11.89 -10.06 -14.39
N LEU A 55 11.00 -11.05 -14.46
CA LEU A 55 9.61 -10.82 -14.84
C LEU A 55 8.89 -10.03 -13.75
N SER A 56 9.11 -10.37 -12.49
CA SER A 56 8.57 -9.68 -11.33
C SER A 56 9.00 -8.20 -11.28
N GLU A 57 10.24 -7.89 -11.68
CA GLU A 57 10.74 -6.51 -11.77
C GLU A 57 10.01 -5.67 -12.81
N ARG A 58 9.56 -6.30 -13.90
CA ARG A 58 8.82 -5.63 -14.97
C ARG A 58 7.34 -5.51 -14.67
N GLU A 59 6.77 -6.48 -13.96
CA GLU A 59 5.37 -6.48 -13.54
C GLU A 59 5.13 -5.53 -12.37
N HIS A 60 5.94 -5.63 -11.31
CA HIS A 60 5.77 -4.91 -10.04
C HIS A 60 6.58 -3.61 -9.95
N VAL A 61 7.09 -3.12 -11.09
CA VAL A 61 7.71 -1.79 -11.33
C VAL A 61 8.87 -1.40 -10.40
N THR A 62 8.63 -1.24 -9.10
CA THR A 62 9.60 -0.82 -8.09
C THR A 62 10.40 -1.99 -7.53
N GLN A 63 10.06 -3.24 -7.85
CA GLN A 63 10.83 -4.41 -7.40
C GLN A 63 12.31 -4.37 -7.82
N TYR A 64 12.64 -3.77 -8.97
CA TYR A 64 14.06 -3.51 -9.35
C TYR A 64 14.77 -2.62 -8.32
N VAL A 65 14.11 -1.57 -7.83
CA VAL A 65 14.65 -0.68 -6.79
C VAL A 65 14.81 -1.43 -5.47
N HIS A 66 13.90 -2.36 -5.15
CA HIS A 66 14.01 -3.21 -3.98
C HIS A 66 15.20 -4.18 -4.05
N ASN A 67 15.45 -4.76 -5.23
CA ASN A 67 16.52 -5.73 -5.47
C ASN A 67 17.92 -5.10 -5.53
N HIS A 68 17.99 -3.80 -5.82
CA HIS A 68 19.25 -3.06 -6.02
C HIS A 68 19.44 -1.89 -5.04
N PRO A 69 19.47 -2.12 -3.71
CA PRO A 69 19.61 -1.05 -2.72
C PRO A 69 20.93 -0.28 -2.84
N GLU A 70 21.96 -0.85 -3.48
CA GLU A 70 23.24 -0.19 -3.77
C GLU A 70 23.13 0.90 -4.83
N LEU A 71 22.06 0.90 -5.64
CA LEU A 71 21.87 1.84 -6.75
C LEU A 71 20.96 3.03 -6.41
N PHE A 72 20.21 2.97 -5.30
CA PHE A 72 19.14 3.91 -5.01
C PHE A 72 19.10 4.33 -3.54
N LYS A 73 18.90 5.62 -3.28
CA LYS A 73 18.55 6.14 -1.96
C LYS A 73 17.08 5.83 -1.67
N LYS A 74 16.84 4.69 -1.04
CA LYS A 74 15.49 4.24 -0.63
C LYS A 74 15.16 4.64 0.80
N VAL A 75 13.95 5.12 1.03
CA VAL A 75 13.38 5.33 2.36
C VAL A 75 12.09 4.54 2.51
N THR A 76 11.90 3.91 3.68
CA THR A 76 10.64 3.27 4.06
C THR A 76 9.97 4.13 5.13
N PHE A 77 8.83 4.72 4.80
CA PHE A 77 8.03 5.49 5.73
C PHE A 77 7.22 4.53 6.62
N GLN A 78 7.43 4.57 7.94
CA GLN A 78 6.73 3.69 8.88
C GLN A 78 5.57 4.42 9.54
N ASN A 79 4.49 3.69 9.81
CA ASN A 79 3.38 4.17 10.60
C ASN A 79 3.78 4.30 12.08
N LYS A 80 3.06 5.13 12.82
CA LYS A 80 3.28 5.32 14.27
C LYS A 80 2.80 4.13 15.10
N THR A 81 1.83 3.38 14.58
CA THR A 81 1.30 2.14 15.16
C THR A 81 1.45 1.00 14.15
N ASP A 82 1.41 -0.24 14.63
CA ASP A 82 1.36 -1.42 13.75
C ASP A 82 -0.10 -1.70 13.36
N ASP A 83 -0.46 -1.27 12.15
CA ASP A 83 -1.77 -1.42 11.54
C ASP A 83 -1.76 -2.53 10.46
N SER A 84 -0.72 -3.36 10.42
CA SER A 84 -0.56 -4.43 9.43
C SER A 84 -1.68 -5.48 9.42
N LYS A 85 -2.46 -5.57 10.51
CA LYS A 85 -3.62 -6.48 10.63
C LYS A 85 -4.83 -6.07 9.79
N TYR A 86 -4.88 -4.82 9.30
CA TYR A 86 -6.01 -4.32 8.53
C TYR A 86 -5.76 -4.48 7.03
N ARG A 87 -6.82 -4.83 6.29
CA ARG A 87 -6.80 -5.06 4.84
C ARG A 87 -7.92 -4.26 4.16
N PHE A 88 -7.52 -3.24 3.39
CA PHE A 88 -8.39 -2.26 2.73
C PHE A 88 -8.40 -2.37 1.19
N THR A 89 -7.75 -3.40 0.64
CA THR A 89 -7.74 -3.70 -0.80
C THR A 89 -9.06 -4.37 -1.23
N VAL A 90 -9.25 -4.56 -2.55
CA VAL A 90 -10.36 -5.29 -3.17
C VAL A 90 -9.82 -6.23 -4.25
N ASP A 91 -9.39 -7.42 -3.82
CA ASP A 91 -8.92 -8.51 -4.70
C ASP A 91 -9.88 -9.70 -4.70
N GLU A 92 -10.46 -10.01 -3.53
CA GLU A 92 -11.38 -11.12 -3.32
C GLU A 92 -12.82 -10.66 -3.00
N GLN A 93 -13.77 -11.59 -3.02
CA GLN A 93 -15.18 -11.27 -2.74
C GLN A 93 -15.36 -10.77 -1.30
N GLU A 94 -14.60 -11.33 -0.36
CA GLU A 94 -14.55 -11.00 1.05
C GLU A 94 -14.02 -9.58 1.27
N ASP A 95 -12.99 -9.20 0.53
CA ASP A 95 -12.46 -7.83 0.54
C ASP A 95 -13.53 -6.82 0.14
N PHE A 96 -14.27 -7.11 -0.95
CA PHE A 96 -15.37 -6.26 -1.39
C PHE A 96 -16.45 -6.13 -0.31
N LEU A 97 -16.79 -7.20 0.41
CA LEU A 97 -17.78 -7.14 1.49
C LEU A 97 -17.33 -6.25 2.65
N VAL A 98 -16.05 -6.32 3.04
CA VAL A 98 -15.49 -5.45 4.08
C VAL A 98 -15.50 -3.99 3.64
N VAL A 99 -14.94 -3.69 2.47
CA VAL A 99 -14.90 -2.32 1.95
C VAL A 99 -16.30 -1.74 1.76
N LYS A 100 -17.24 -2.53 1.25
CA LYS A 100 -18.63 -2.12 1.10
C LYS A 100 -19.25 -1.77 2.46
N ALA A 101 -19.08 -2.61 3.48
CA ALA A 101 -19.62 -2.35 4.81
C ALA A 101 -19.03 -1.07 5.43
N VAL A 102 -17.72 -0.85 5.27
CA VAL A 102 -17.04 0.39 5.70
C VAL A 102 -17.63 1.61 5.02
N ILE A 103 -17.78 1.59 3.69
CA ILE A 103 -18.35 2.71 2.92
C ILE A 103 -19.80 2.96 3.31
N GLU A 104 -20.65 1.92 3.37
CA GLU A 104 -22.06 2.07 3.73
C GLU A 104 -22.26 2.60 5.16
N ALA A 105 -21.34 2.29 6.08
CA ALA A 105 -21.42 2.73 7.47
C ALA A 105 -20.87 4.14 7.73
N LEU A 106 -19.79 4.53 7.02
CA LEU A 106 -19.04 5.74 7.33
C LEU A 106 -19.16 6.84 6.27
N TYR A 107 -19.53 6.50 5.04
CA TYR A 107 -19.57 7.48 3.96
C TYR A 107 -20.85 8.30 4.00
N GLU A 108 -20.72 9.54 4.46
CA GLU A 108 -21.69 10.61 4.21
C GLU A 108 -21.11 11.52 3.11
N GLU A 109 -21.95 12.07 2.22
CA GLU A 109 -21.53 12.85 1.03
C GLU A 109 -20.55 14.02 1.31
N SER A 110 -20.35 14.41 2.57
CA SER A 110 -19.46 15.50 3.00
C SER A 110 -18.25 15.07 3.87
N ILE A 111 -18.12 13.78 4.22
CA ILE A 111 -17.09 13.28 5.12
C ILE A 111 -15.97 12.60 4.33
N LYS A 112 -14.75 13.10 4.48
CA LYS A 112 -13.55 12.40 4.02
C LYS A 112 -13.29 11.22 4.95
N LEU A 113 -13.22 10.02 4.40
CA LEU A 113 -12.82 8.82 5.14
C LEU A 113 -11.30 8.81 5.30
N TYR A 114 -10.81 8.79 6.53
CA TYR A 114 -9.40 8.57 6.82
C TYR A 114 -9.20 7.21 7.51
N THR A 115 -7.92 6.83 7.62
CA THR A 115 -7.52 5.54 8.19
C THR A 115 -8.09 5.32 9.60
N HIS A 116 -8.19 6.39 10.40
CA HIS A 116 -8.59 6.26 11.81
C HIS A 116 -10.07 5.94 11.99
N GLU A 117 -10.98 6.52 11.21
CA GLU A 117 -12.40 6.18 11.26
C GLU A 117 -12.64 4.74 10.82
N ILE A 118 -11.96 4.30 9.75
CA ILE A 118 -12.05 2.93 9.24
C ILE A 118 -11.59 1.92 10.29
N LYS A 119 -10.44 2.17 10.93
CA LYS A 119 -9.92 1.33 12.02
C LYS A 119 -10.90 1.23 13.18
N ASN A 120 -11.44 2.36 13.63
CA ASN A 120 -12.40 2.39 14.74
C ASN A 120 -13.68 1.59 14.41
N TYR A 121 -14.15 1.69 13.17
CA TYR A 121 -15.28 0.89 12.71
C TYR A 121 -14.96 -0.62 12.74
N LEU A 122 -13.83 -1.04 12.16
CA LEU A 122 -13.45 -2.46 12.11
C LEU A 122 -13.14 -3.05 13.49
N ASP A 123 -12.50 -2.29 14.38
CA ASP A 123 -12.25 -2.72 15.77
C ASP A 123 -13.56 -2.90 16.56
N SER A 124 -14.63 -2.18 16.21
CA SER A 124 -15.96 -2.31 16.83
C SER A 124 -16.89 -3.32 16.14
N HIS A 125 -16.53 -3.80 14.94
CA HIS A 125 -17.30 -4.76 14.14
C HIS A 125 -16.43 -5.97 13.76
N PRO A 126 -16.07 -6.84 14.72
CA PRO A 126 -15.17 -7.98 14.50
C PRO A 126 -15.73 -8.99 13.49
N ASP A 127 -17.06 -9.06 13.35
CA ASP A 127 -17.75 -9.85 12.33
C ASP A 127 -17.43 -9.38 10.91
N VAL A 128 -17.33 -8.07 10.69
CA VAL A 128 -16.89 -7.49 9.41
C VAL A 128 -15.38 -7.65 9.24
N PHE A 129 -14.59 -7.28 10.25
CA PHE A 129 -13.12 -7.35 10.20
C PHE A 129 -12.60 -8.77 9.88
N SER A 130 -13.26 -9.81 10.39
CA SER A 130 -12.83 -11.20 10.20
C SER A 130 -13.10 -11.77 8.80
N LEU A 131 -13.90 -11.10 7.97
CA LEU A 131 -14.26 -11.60 6.64
C LEU A 131 -13.02 -11.79 5.75
N ASN A 132 -12.08 -10.85 5.76
CA ASN A 132 -10.89 -10.87 4.90
C ASN A 132 -9.56 -10.98 5.66
N SER A 133 -9.58 -11.09 7.00
CA SER A 133 -8.35 -11.13 7.81
C SER A 133 -7.49 -12.39 7.64
N HIS A 134 -8.02 -13.42 6.99
CA HIS A 134 -7.32 -14.67 6.70
C HIS A 134 -6.56 -14.63 5.36
N ILE A 135 -6.81 -13.60 4.53
CA ILE A 135 -6.17 -13.44 3.22
C ILE A 135 -4.73 -12.97 3.41
N ILE A 136 -3.82 -13.56 2.64
CA ILE A 136 -2.38 -13.31 2.76
C ILE A 136 -2.03 -12.00 2.05
N ARG A 137 -1.37 -11.09 2.78
CA ARG A 137 -0.84 -9.84 2.20
C ARG A 137 0.12 -10.10 1.05
N ASN A 138 -0.03 -9.34 -0.04
CA ASN A 138 0.83 -9.39 -1.23
C ASN A 138 0.90 -10.79 -1.89
N GLU A 139 -0.20 -11.56 -1.85
CA GLU A 139 -0.24 -12.92 -2.42
C GLU A 139 0.16 -12.94 -3.92
N GLY A 140 -0.24 -11.92 -4.68
CA GLY A 140 0.14 -11.76 -6.09
C GLY A 140 1.64 -11.61 -6.31
N LEU A 141 2.30 -10.72 -5.56
CA LEU A 141 3.76 -10.54 -5.63
C LEU A 141 4.50 -11.84 -5.27
N LEU A 142 4.04 -12.56 -4.23
CA LEU A 142 4.63 -13.83 -3.83
C LEU A 142 4.57 -14.92 -4.92
N LYS A 143 3.58 -14.85 -5.82
CA LYS A 143 3.48 -15.72 -6.99
C LYS A 143 4.49 -15.31 -8.05
N SER A 144 4.51 -14.03 -8.45
CA SER A 144 5.45 -13.53 -9.46
C SER A 144 6.92 -13.77 -9.09
N LEU A 145 7.30 -13.61 -7.82
CA LEU A 145 8.67 -13.88 -7.35
C LEU A 145 9.09 -15.36 -7.44
N LYS A 146 8.13 -16.29 -7.49
CA LYS A 146 8.43 -17.73 -7.67
C LYS A 146 8.61 -18.11 -9.14
N ASP A 147 8.09 -17.27 -10.05
CA ASP A 147 8.04 -17.50 -11.49
C ASP A 147 9.14 -16.73 -12.25
N ASP A 148 10.05 -16.05 -11.53
CA ASP A 148 11.26 -15.40 -12.05
C ASP A 148 12.32 -16.40 -12.56
#